data_AF-A0A7S3XA48-F1
#
_entry.id   AF-A0A7S3XA48-F1
#
_cell.length_a   1.000
_cell.length_b   1.000
_cell.length_c   1.000
_cell.angle_alpha   90.00
_cell.angle_beta   90.00
_cell.angle_gamma   90.00
#
_symmetry.space_group_name_H-M   'P 1'
#
loop_
_entity.id
_entity.type
_entity.pdbx_description
1 polymer ?
#
loop_
_entity_poly.entity_id
_entity_poly.type
_entity_poly.pdbx_seq_one_letter_code
_entity_poly.pdbx_strand_id
1 'polypeptide(L)'
;ATCGWIEHGVNYPGNDYLLDSTVLSPDDCCTKCTTDPNCFAWTFGPSLDFQQTCTLKGSGPRQALIKTREPAFTSGEPTQVTTRKMIPLGDPPPGMSLYCWSLMLPWSYETNLLKLQYTLGAGIFDCEEYAVYSNDTVTVVPGVVSRVVPGNLFVPMGGEFNTALNTHIFAGIWWKVINDGRYMFHDWTIKADPDTVFMPSRLRQQVAAFGETAQGVYLNNCPRGMHGPLE
;
A
#
# COMPACT_ATOMS: atom_id res chain seq x y z
N ALA A 1 21.60 -20.54 -5.70
CA ALA A 1 20.32 -20.53 -6.44
C ALA A 1 20.45 -19.54 -7.59
N THR A 2 19.96 -19.82 -8.79
CA THR A 2 19.97 -18.82 -9.86
C THR A 2 18.77 -17.90 -9.69
N CYS A 3 19.03 -16.60 -9.62
CA CYS A 3 18.01 -15.57 -9.74
C CYS A 3 17.53 -15.51 -11.19
N GLY A 4 16.21 -15.35 -11.36
CA GLY A 4 15.63 -15.28 -12.68
C GLY A 4 15.76 -13.87 -13.21
N TRP A 5 14.62 -13.19 -13.27
CA TRP A 5 14.57 -11.80 -13.71
C TRP A 5 14.96 -10.87 -12.55
N ILE A 6 15.89 -9.94 -12.79
CA ILE A 6 16.31 -8.90 -11.85
C ILE A 6 16.19 -7.54 -12.55
N GLU A 7 15.59 -6.58 -11.86
CA GLU A 7 15.40 -5.20 -12.30
C GLU A 7 15.96 -4.23 -11.28
N HIS A 8 16.92 -3.40 -11.71
CA HIS A 8 17.46 -2.31 -10.91
C HIS A 8 16.62 -1.04 -11.07
N GLY A 9 16.52 -0.26 -10.01
CA GLY A 9 15.74 0.98 -9.97
C GLY A 9 14.23 0.75 -10.00
N VAL A 10 13.77 -0.41 -9.53
CA VAL A 10 12.37 -0.82 -9.56
C VAL A 10 11.97 -1.45 -8.24
N ASN A 11 10.79 -1.06 -7.75
CA ASN A 11 10.08 -1.68 -6.64
C ASN A 11 8.83 -2.38 -7.17
N TYR A 12 8.40 -3.46 -6.51
CA TYR A 12 7.11 -4.11 -6.78
C TYR A 12 6.17 -3.94 -5.57
N PRO A 13 5.50 -2.80 -5.36
CA PRO A 13 4.74 -2.57 -4.13
C PRO A 13 3.64 -3.63 -3.86
N GLY A 14 3.32 -3.85 -2.59
CA GLY A 14 2.24 -4.74 -2.18
C GLY A 14 2.56 -6.24 -2.30
N ASN A 15 1.58 -7.07 -1.90
CA ASN A 15 1.70 -8.52 -1.69
C ASN A 15 2.85 -8.94 -0.73
N ASP A 16 3.39 -8.00 0.03
CA ASP A 16 4.45 -8.27 1.00
C ASP A 16 3.93 -9.22 2.07
N TYR A 17 4.72 -10.23 2.44
CA TYR A 17 4.40 -11.11 3.57
C TYR A 17 5.57 -11.32 4.54
N LEU A 18 6.80 -11.00 4.11
CA LEU A 18 8.00 -11.06 4.94
C LEU A 18 8.92 -9.88 4.64
N LEU A 19 9.36 -9.20 5.70
CA LEU A 19 10.39 -8.17 5.65
C LEU A 19 11.57 -8.64 6.50
N ASP A 20 12.78 -8.60 5.94
CA ASP A 20 14.00 -9.05 6.60
C ASP A 20 15.14 -8.04 6.39
N SER A 21 15.46 -7.28 7.44
CA SER A 21 16.55 -6.30 7.44
C SER A 21 17.93 -6.91 7.71
N THR A 22 18.00 -8.21 7.99
CA THR A 22 19.29 -8.92 8.16
C THR A 22 19.93 -9.32 6.83
N VAL A 23 19.14 -9.34 5.76
CA VAL A 23 19.61 -9.58 4.39
C VAL A 23 20.30 -8.33 3.87
N LEU A 24 21.52 -8.47 3.36
CA LEU A 24 22.39 -7.33 3.04
C LEU A 24 22.63 -7.11 1.54
N SER A 25 22.09 -7.96 0.67
CA SER A 25 22.25 -7.82 -0.77
C SER A 25 21.01 -8.26 -1.55
N PRO A 26 20.80 -7.75 -2.78
CA PRO A 26 19.77 -8.24 -3.68
C PRO A 26 19.91 -9.75 -3.99
N ASP A 27 21.13 -10.25 -4.14
CA ASP A 27 21.41 -11.67 -4.44
C ASP A 27 21.00 -12.59 -3.28
N ASP A 28 21.26 -12.17 -2.04
CA ASP A 28 20.81 -12.89 -0.85
C ASP A 28 19.28 -12.83 -0.72
N CYS A 29 18.66 -11.69 -1.04
CA CYS A 29 17.21 -11.55 -1.03
C CYS A 29 16.53 -12.47 -2.05
N CYS A 30 17.09 -12.53 -3.25
CA CYS A 30 16.69 -13.48 -4.28
C CYS A 30 16.88 -14.94 -3.84
N THR A 31 18.02 -15.27 -3.23
CA THR A 31 18.29 -16.62 -2.73
C THR A 31 17.25 -17.02 -1.69
N LYS A 32 16.94 -16.12 -0.76
CA LYS A 32 15.89 -16.30 0.25
C LYS A 32 14.54 -16.56 -0.41
N CYS A 33 14.14 -15.73 -1.38
CA CYS A 33 12.91 -15.92 -2.15
C CYS A 33 12.88 -17.28 -2.86
N THR A 34 13.97 -17.69 -3.49
CA THR A 34 14.03 -18.95 -4.23
C THR A 34 13.81 -20.17 -3.32
N THR A 35 14.32 -20.10 -2.09
CA THR A 35 14.15 -21.16 -1.08
C THR A 35 12.79 -21.13 -0.37
N ASP A 36 12.08 -20.01 -0.40
CA ASP A 36 10.78 -19.87 0.25
C ASP A 36 9.67 -20.41 -0.68
N PRO A 37 8.85 -21.39 -0.24
CA PRO A 37 7.72 -21.89 -1.03
C PRO A 37 6.65 -20.84 -1.33
N ASN A 38 6.53 -19.79 -0.50
CA ASN A 38 5.50 -18.77 -0.60
C ASN A 38 5.96 -17.52 -1.37
N CYS A 39 7.23 -17.44 -1.76
CA CYS A 39 7.77 -16.28 -2.47
C CYS A 39 7.57 -16.41 -3.98
N PHE A 40 6.89 -15.41 -4.55
CA PHE A 40 6.65 -15.26 -5.98
C PHE A 40 7.52 -14.15 -6.58
N ALA A 41 7.78 -13.10 -5.82
CA ALA A 41 8.68 -12.01 -6.19
C ALA A 41 9.36 -11.43 -4.95
N TRP A 42 10.38 -10.61 -5.14
CA TRP A 42 11.10 -9.97 -4.06
C TRP A 42 11.53 -8.55 -4.45
N THR A 43 11.70 -7.70 -3.43
CA THR A 43 12.27 -6.37 -3.56
C THR A 43 13.32 -6.17 -2.47
N PHE A 44 14.45 -5.61 -2.84
CA PHE A 44 15.52 -5.19 -1.94
C PHE A 44 15.71 -3.68 -2.05
N GLY A 45 15.64 -2.97 -0.93
CA GLY A 45 15.83 -1.52 -0.88
C GLY A 45 15.54 -0.94 0.50
N PRO A 46 15.55 0.39 0.67
CA PRO A 46 15.26 1.02 1.95
C PRO A 46 13.80 0.80 2.37
N SER A 47 13.57 0.77 3.68
CA SER A 47 12.24 0.84 4.30
C SER A 47 12.17 2.03 5.27
N LEU A 48 11.02 2.25 5.91
CA LEU A 48 10.86 3.35 6.87
C LEU A 48 11.87 3.27 8.03
N ASP A 49 12.15 2.05 8.49
CA ASP A 49 12.93 1.82 9.71
C ASP A 49 14.36 1.36 9.43
N PHE A 50 14.66 0.94 8.20
CA PHE A 50 15.95 0.35 7.85
C PHE A 50 16.49 0.88 6.52
N GLN A 51 17.81 1.11 6.47
CA GLN A 51 18.50 1.53 5.24
C GLN A 51 18.37 0.52 4.10
N GLN A 52 18.20 -0.75 4.44
CA GLN A 52 18.01 -1.84 3.51
C GLN A 52 17.14 -2.93 4.13
N THR A 53 16.27 -3.52 3.33
CA THR A 53 15.36 -4.57 3.73
C THR A 53 15.11 -5.45 2.51
N CYS A 54 15.13 -6.76 2.73
CA CYS A 54 14.60 -7.73 1.77
C CYS A 54 13.12 -7.96 2.06
N THR A 55 12.27 -7.67 1.08
CA THR A 55 10.83 -7.85 1.17
C THR A 55 10.39 -8.94 0.20
N LEU A 56 9.83 -10.03 0.73
CA LEU A 56 9.29 -11.15 -0.06
C LEU A 56 7.81 -10.96 -0.31
N LYS A 57 7.38 -11.33 -1.52
CA LYS A 57 6.03 -11.09 -2.05
C LYS A 57 5.34 -12.39 -2.39
N GLY A 58 4.11 -12.52 -1.93
CA GLY A 58 3.27 -13.70 -2.13
C GLY A 58 2.42 -13.59 -3.39
N SER A 59 1.54 -14.57 -3.56
CA SER A 59 0.57 -14.61 -4.67
C SER A 59 -0.67 -13.73 -4.46
N GLY A 60 -0.75 -12.98 -3.37
CA GLY A 60 -1.90 -12.13 -3.03
C GLY A 60 -1.51 -10.97 -2.11
N PRO A 61 -2.37 -9.95 -1.98
CA PRO A 61 -3.79 -9.98 -2.30
C PRO A 61 -4.09 -9.75 -3.80
N ARG A 62 -3.17 -9.13 -4.54
CA ARG A 62 -3.33 -8.87 -5.98
C ARG A 62 -2.80 -10.03 -6.81
N GLN A 63 -3.48 -10.32 -7.92
CA GLN A 63 -3.07 -11.37 -8.87
C GLN A 63 -1.94 -10.94 -9.80
N ALA A 64 -1.57 -9.65 -9.79
CA ALA A 64 -0.46 -9.09 -10.54
C ALA A 64 0.21 -8.01 -9.69
N LEU A 65 1.52 -7.85 -9.86
CA LEU A 65 2.27 -6.74 -9.28
C LEU A 65 2.48 -5.66 -10.33
N ILE A 66 2.30 -4.42 -9.91
CA ILE A 66 2.56 -3.26 -10.74
C ILE A 66 3.89 -2.66 -10.30
N LYS A 67 4.77 -2.38 -11.26
CA LYS A 67 6.12 -1.87 -11.01
C LYS A 67 6.09 -0.36 -10.75
N THR A 68 6.88 0.10 -9.79
CA THR A 68 7.18 1.52 -9.59
C THR A 68 8.67 1.78 -9.83
N ARG A 69 8.98 2.91 -10.50
CA ARG A 69 10.37 3.31 -10.78
C ARG A 69 10.95 3.99 -9.56
N GLU A 70 11.85 3.31 -8.88
CA GLU A 70 12.45 3.76 -7.63
C GLU A 70 13.95 3.43 -7.62
N PRO A 71 14.84 4.41 -7.90
CA PRO A 71 16.28 4.16 -8.13
C PRO A 71 17.02 3.42 -7.00
N ALA A 72 16.53 3.53 -5.76
CA ALA A 72 17.13 2.89 -4.59
C ALA A 72 16.77 1.39 -4.44
N PHE A 73 15.90 0.85 -5.29
CA PHE A 73 15.38 -0.50 -5.17
C PHE A 73 15.90 -1.42 -6.27
N THR A 74 16.06 -2.70 -5.94
CA THR A 74 16.27 -3.78 -6.90
C THR A 74 15.23 -4.85 -6.63
N SER A 75 14.51 -5.28 -7.65
CA SER A 75 13.45 -6.28 -7.52
C SER A 75 13.64 -7.43 -8.49
N GLY A 76 12.95 -8.54 -8.27
CA GLY A 76 13.06 -9.68 -9.16
C GLY A 76 12.11 -10.82 -8.86
N GLU A 77 12.18 -11.84 -9.70
CA GLU A 77 11.49 -13.12 -9.54
C GLU A 77 12.53 -14.26 -9.53
N PRO A 78 12.28 -15.34 -8.79
CA PRO A 78 13.14 -16.53 -8.84
C PRO A 78 13.06 -17.21 -10.21
N THR A 79 14.17 -17.78 -10.72
CA THR A 79 14.15 -18.49 -12.01
C THR A 79 13.26 -19.72 -11.93
N GLN A 80 12.30 -19.87 -12.84
CA GLN A 80 11.45 -21.06 -12.89
C GLN A 80 12.23 -22.29 -13.33
N VAL A 81 12.62 -23.16 -12.39
CA VAL A 81 12.90 -24.58 -12.73
C VAL A 81 11.59 -25.39 -12.73
N THR A 82 10.47 -24.83 -12.25
CA THR A 82 9.13 -25.40 -12.49
C THR A 82 8.11 -24.25 -12.58
N THR A 83 7.17 -24.38 -13.51
CA THR A 83 6.21 -23.37 -14.00
C THR A 83 5.15 -22.87 -12.99
N ARG A 84 5.45 -22.81 -11.69
CA ARG A 84 4.44 -22.53 -10.63
C ARG A 84 4.74 -21.34 -9.71
N LYS A 85 5.90 -20.67 -9.83
CA LYS A 85 6.29 -19.54 -8.96
C LYS A 85 6.65 -18.29 -9.78
N MET A 86 5.66 -17.74 -10.49
CA MET A 86 5.75 -16.40 -11.10
C MET A 86 4.44 -15.68 -10.80
N ILE A 87 4.52 -14.37 -10.66
CA ILE A 87 3.34 -13.49 -10.59
C ILE A 87 3.41 -12.54 -11.79
N PRO A 88 2.31 -12.34 -12.53
CA PRO A 88 2.30 -11.36 -13.60
C PRO A 88 2.82 -10.00 -13.12
N LEU A 89 3.85 -9.49 -13.80
CA LEU A 89 4.37 -8.14 -13.59
C LEU A 89 3.83 -7.23 -14.70
N GLY A 90 3.31 -6.07 -14.31
CA GLY A 90 2.80 -5.07 -15.23
C GLY A 90 3.35 -3.67 -14.96
N ASP A 91 3.19 -2.80 -15.94
CA ASP A 91 3.35 -1.36 -15.76
C ASP A 91 2.00 -0.74 -15.33
N PRO A 92 2.00 0.36 -14.56
CA PRO A 92 0.77 1.05 -14.21
C PRO A 92 0.07 1.56 -15.48
N PRO A 93 -1.26 1.42 -15.60
CA PRO A 93 -1.97 2.07 -16.70
C PRO A 93 -1.76 3.59 -16.59
N PRO A 94 -1.38 4.29 -17.68
CA PRO A 94 -1.03 5.72 -17.61
C PRO A 94 -2.14 6.56 -17.00
N GLY A 95 -1.84 7.32 -15.95
CA GLY A 95 -2.80 8.22 -15.30
C GLY A 95 -3.82 7.52 -14.37
N MET A 96 -3.64 6.23 -14.07
CA MET A 96 -4.62 5.42 -13.33
C MET A 96 -4.03 4.57 -12.20
N SER A 97 -2.74 4.73 -11.88
CA SER A 97 -2.16 4.06 -10.70
C SER A 97 -2.66 4.69 -9.42
N LEU A 98 -2.98 3.84 -8.44
CA LEU A 98 -3.60 4.24 -7.18
C LEU A 98 -2.70 3.87 -6.00
N TYR A 99 -2.41 4.87 -5.16
CA TYR A 99 -1.95 4.69 -3.79
C TYR A 99 -3.13 4.81 -2.84
N CYS A 100 -3.47 3.74 -2.11
CA CYS A 100 -4.65 3.72 -1.24
C CYS A 100 -4.29 3.54 0.22
N TRP A 101 -4.90 4.30 1.11
CA TRP A 101 -4.64 4.17 2.53
C TRP A 101 -5.89 4.24 3.40
N SER A 102 -5.81 3.60 4.56
CA SER A 102 -6.85 3.61 5.59
C SER A 102 -6.27 4.03 6.93
N LEU A 103 -7.02 4.84 7.69
CA LEU A 103 -6.80 5.00 9.13
C LEU A 103 -7.58 3.90 9.86
N MET A 104 -6.91 3.14 10.72
CA MET A 104 -7.50 2.03 11.46
C MET A 104 -7.46 2.32 12.97
N LEU A 105 -8.62 2.16 13.62
CA LEU A 105 -8.77 2.10 15.07
C LEU A 105 -8.34 0.71 15.57
N PRO A 106 -7.20 0.59 16.27
CA PRO A 106 -6.59 -0.72 16.52
C PRO A 106 -7.36 -1.58 17.53
N TRP A 107 -8.21 -0.96 18.36
CA TRP A 107 -9.09 -1.60 19.34
C TRP A 107 -10.51 -1.90 18.81
N SER A 108 -10.76 -1.71 17.52
CA SER A 108 -12.09 -1.86 16.93
C SER A 108 -12.19 -3.08 16.01
N TYR A 109 -13.38 -3.29 15.43
CA TYR A 109 -13.63 -4.32 14.43
C TYR A 109 -12.90 -4.06 13.10
N GLU A 110 -12.37 -2.85 12.88
CA GLU A 110 -11.69 -2.44 11.64
C GLU A 110 -10.47 -3.30 11.32
N THR A 111 -9.73 -3.77 12.33
CA THR A 111 -8.61 -4.70 12.14
C THR A 111 -9.06 -5.99 11.44
N ASN A 112 -10.24 -6.50 11.79
CA ASN A 112 -10.81 -7.70 11.18
C ASN A 112 -11.39 -7.42 9.79
N LEU A 113 -11.95 -6.22 9.57
CA LEU A 113 -12.37 -5.80 8.24
C LEU A 113 -11.21 -5.69 7.27
N LEU A 114 -10.09 -5.07 7.67
CA LEU A 114 -8.90 -4.97 6.82
C LEU A 114 -8.29 -6.35 6.55
N LYS A 115 -8.27 -7.27 7.53
CA LYS A 115 -7.89 -8.67 7.29
C LYS A 115 -8.76 -9.35 6.24
N LEU A 116 -10.08 -9.14 6.31
CA LEU A 116 -11.02 -9.70 5.35
C LEU A 116 -10.83 -9.08 3.96
N GLN A 117 -10.70 -7.75 3.87
CA GLN A 117 -10.42 -7.05 2.62
C GLN A 117 -9.13 -7.56 1.96
N TYR A 118 -8.06 -7.75 2.74
CA TYR A 118 -6.81 -8.34 2.23
C TYR A 118 -7.03 -9.75 1.68
N THR A 119 -7.70 -10.60 2.45
CA THR A 119 -7.99 -12.00 2.05
C THR A 119 -8.81 -12.06 0.76
N LEU A 120 -9.70 -11.10 0.54
CA LEU A 120 -10.54 -11.02 -0.65
C LEU A 120 -9.88 -10.28 -1.83
N GLY A 121 -8.73 -9.64 -1.63
CA GLY A 121 -8.16 -8.72 -2.63
C GLY A 121 -9.11 -7.57 -2.95
N ALA A 122 -9.65 -6.92 -1.92
CA ALA A 122 -10.67 -5.88 -2.04
C ALA A 122 -10.29 -4.59 -1.28
N GLY A 123 -11.06 -3.52 -1.50
CA GLY A 123 -10.83 -2.24 -0.84
C GLY A 123 -9.48 -1.64 -1.21
N ILE A 124 -8.73 -1.17 -0.23
CA ILE A 124 -7.39 -0.59 -0.46
C ILE A 124 -6.38 -1.61 -0.99
N PHE A 125 -6.60 -2.91 -0.76
CA PHE A 125 -5.67 -3.98 -1.14
C PHE A 125 -5.73 -4.37 -2.62
N ASP A 126 -6.67 -3.80 -3.37
CA ASP A 126 -6.75 -3.89 -4.84
C ASP A 126 -6.08 -2.67 -5.53
N CYS A 127 -5.46 -1.78 -4.76
CA CYS A 127 -4.63 -0.68 -5.29
C CYS A 127 -3.17 -1.09 -5.50
N GLU A 128 -2.45 -0.35 -6.35
CA GLU A 128 -1.08 -0.66 -6.72
C GLU A 128 -0.13 -0.68 -5.54
N GLU A 129 -0.36 0.24 -4.62
CA GLU A 129 0.30 0.30 -3.34
C GLU A 129 -0.70 0.72 -2.28
N TYR A 130 -0.50 0.23 -1.06
CA TYR A 130 -1.38 0.55 0.04
C TYR A 130 -0.66 0.73 1.36
N ALA A 131 -1.30 1.48 2.27
CA ALA A 131 -0.85 1.63 3.64
C ALA A 131 -2.02 1.60 4.62
N VAL A 132 -1.78 1.01 5.79
CA VAL A 132 -2.68 1.16 6.93
C VAL A 132 -1.98 2.06 7.93
N TYR A 133 -2.64 3.13 8.34
CA TYR A 133 -2.18 4.02 9.40
C TYR A 133 -2.95 3.73 10.69
N SER A 134 -2.30 3.89 11.83
CA SER A 134 -2.94 3.75 13.14
C SER A 134 -2.12 4.51 14.18
N ASN A 135 -2.62 4.66 15.40
CA ASN A 135 -1.84 5.23 16.50
C ASN A 135 -1.02 4.18 17.27
N ASP A 136 -1.08 2.93 16.84
CA ASP A 136 -0.32 1.82 17.41
C ASP A 136 0.23 0.92 16.28
N THR A 137 1.21 0.10 16.62
CA THR A 137 1.80 -0.90 15.72
C THR A 137 0.92 -2.16 15.74
N VAL A 138 0.23 -2.42 14.64
CA VAL A 138 -0.67 -3.55 14.47
C VAL A 138 -0.33 -4.29 13.19
N THR A 139 -0.05 -5.57 13.33
CA THR A 139 0.03 -6.49 12.19
C THR A 139 -1.39 -6.84 11.75
N VAL A 140 -1.82 -6.27 10.62
CA VAL A 140 -3.11 -6.61 9.99
C VAL A 140 -3.02 -8.05 9.46
N VAL A 141 -2.02 -8.31 8.62
CA VAL A 141 -1.62 -9.64 8.12
C VAL A 141 -0.09 -9.68 8.01
N PRO A 142 0.55 -10.85 7.85
CA PRO A 142 1.98 -10.89 7.56
C PRO A 142 2.34 -9.94 6.41
N GLY A 143 3.34 -9.09 6.61
CA GLY A 143 3.79 -8.07 5.65
C GLY A 143 2.96 -6.78 5.58
N VAL A 144 1.80 -6.70 6.24
CA VAL A 144 1.02 -5.47 6.38
C VAL A 144 0.96 -5.05 7.85
N VAL A 145 1.87 -4.15 8.23
CA VAL A 145 1.96 -3.55 9.56
C VAL A 145 1.53 -2.10 9.48
N SER A 146 0.73 -1.64 10.45
CA SER A 146 0.30 -0.25 10.48
C SER A 146 1.48 0.71 10.64
N ARG A 147 1.42 1.82 9.92
CA ARG A 147 2.35 2.95 10.04
C ARG A 147 1.85 3.85 11.16
N VAL A 148 2.67 3.99 12.21
CA VAL A 148 2.27 4.70 13.42
C VAL A 148 2.19 6.20 13.17
N VAL A 149 1.06 6.81 13.54
CA VAL A 149 0.88 8.25 13.64
C VAL A 149 0.68 8.61 15.12
N PRO A 150 1.58 9.39 15.73
CA PRO A 150 1.44 9.79 17.12
C PRO A 150 0.12 10.53 17.36
N GLY A 151 -0.63 10.10 18.37
CA GLY A 151 -1.87 10.77 18.74
C GLY A 151 -2.89 9.84 19.40
N ASN A 152 -3.93 10.45 19.95
CA ASN A 152 -5.08 9.73 20.44
C ASN A 152 -6.17 9.71 19.36
N LEU A 153 -6.73 8.54 19.06
CA LEU A 153 -7.84 8.41 18.11
C LEU A 153 -9.23 8.48 18.77
N PHE A 154 -9.30 8.54 20.11
CA PHE A 154 -10.54 8.84 20.83
C PHE A 154 -10.85 10.33 20.74
N VAL A 155 -11.96 10.66 20.08
CA VAL A 155 -12.44 12.04 19.95
C VAL A 155 -13.83 12.21 20.54
N PRO A 156 -14.14 13.38 21.11
CA PRO A 156 -15.50 13.71 21.50
C PRO A 156 -16.39 13.88 20.26
N MET A 157 -17.69 13.64 20.46
CA MET A 157 -18.73 14.04 19.53
C MET A 157 -19.12 15.49 19.81
N GLY A 158 -19.38 16.28 18.76
CA GLY A 158 -19.81 17.67 18.94
C GLY A 158 -19.97 18.44 17.63
N GLY A 159 -19.96 19.78 17.74
CA GLY A 159 -20.22 20.67 16.61
C GLY A 159 -21.70 20.75 16.22
N GLU A 160 -22.00 21.51 15.17
CA GLU A 160 -23.37 21.75 14.69
C GLU A 160 -24.12 20.45 14.33
N PHE A 161 -23.38 19.45 13.83
CA PHE A 161 -23.93 18.19 13.33
C PHE A 161 -23.77 17.01 14.30
N ASN A 162 -23.21 17.26 15.51
CA ASN A 162 -22.91 16.22 16.51
C ASN A 162 -22.11 15.04 15.93
N THR A 163 -21.00 15.34 15.26
CA THR A 163 -20.10 14.36 14.63
C THR A 163 -18.78 14.23 15.39
N ALA A 164 -17.97 13.23 15.04
CA ALA A 164 -16.64 13.05 15.62
C ALA A 164 -15.73 14.25 15.32
N LEU A 165 -15.10 14.83 16.35
CA LEU A 165 -14.23 16.00 16.22
C LEU A 165 -12.77 15.59 15.91
N ASN A 166 -12.56 15.03 14.72
CA ASN A 166 -11.32 14.35 14.29
C ASN A 166 -10.45 15.12 13.28
N THR A 167 -10.76 16.38 12.97
CA THR A 167 -10.01 17.17 11.96
C THR A 167 -8.50 17.20 12.22
N HIS A 168 -8.08 17.37 13.48
CA HIS A 168 -6.66 17.40 13.86
C HIS A 168 -5.96 16.05 13.66
N ILE A 169 -6.68 14.93 13.83
CA ILE A 169 -6.16 13.59 13.56
C ILE A 169 -5.86 13.46 12.08
N PHE A 170 -6.84 13.77 11.22
CA PHE A 170 -6.67 13.64 9.76
C PHE A 170 -5.60 14.59 9.21
N ALA A 171 -5.46 15.80 9.76
CA ALA A 171 -4.33 16.66 9.44
C ALA A 171 -2.98 15.96 9.75
N GLY A 172 -2.86 15.32 10.93
CA GLY A 172 -1.68 14.53 11.30
C GLY A 172 -1.45 13.31 10.39
N ILE A 173 -2.50 12.60 9.97
CA ILE A 173 -2.39 11.50 9.02
C ILE A 173 -1.89 11.99 7.66
N TRP A 174 -2.48 13.07 7.12
CA TRP A 174 -2.04 13.63 5.85
C TRP A 174 -0.59 14.11 5.89
N TRP A 175 -0.13 14.70 7.01
CA TRP A 175 1.29 14.98 7.22
C TRP A 175 2.15 13.71 7.15
N LYS A 176 1.71 12.61 7.75
CA LYS A 176 2.42 11.32 7.68
C LYS A 176 2.44 10.75 6.26
N VAL A 177 1.31 10.80 5.53
CA VAL A 177 1.21 10.37 4.12
C VAL A 177 2.20 11.16 3.26
N ILE A 178 2.24 12.49 3.44
CA ILE A 178 3.17 13.38 2.74
C ILE A 178 4.61 13.02 3.05
N ASN A 179 4.94 12.84 4.34
CA ASN A 179 6.29 12.50 4.78
C ASN A 179 6.74 11.12 4.30
N ASP A 180 5.83 10.15 4.20
CA ASP A 180 6.13 8.83 3.66
C ASP A 180 6.39 8.86 2.15
N GLY A 181 5.88 9.87 1.44
CA GLY A 181 6.19 10.16 0.04
C GLY A 181 5.71 9.11 -0.97
N ARG A 182 5.08 8.01 -0.51
CA ARG A 182 4.68 6.88 -1.36
C ARG A 182 3.70 7.27 -2.45
N TYR A 183 2.83 8.22 -2.15
CA TYR A 183 1.87 8.76 -3.10
C TYR A 183 2.50 9.35 -4.37
N MET A 184 3.76 9.80 -4.32
CA MET A 184 4.45 10.40 -5.47
C MET A 184 4.79 9.41 -6.59
N PHE A 185 4.68 8.10 -6.31
CA PHE A 185 4.91 7.05 -7.30
C PHE A 185 3.63 6.60 -8.02
N HIS A 186 2.49 7.24 -7.73
CA HIS A 186 1.17 6.90 -8.25
C HIS A 186 0.46 8.15 -8.76
N ASP A 187 -0.48 7.96 -9.67
CA ASP A 187 -1.25 9.04 -10.29
C ASP A 187 -2.32 9.60 -9.33
N TRP A 188 -2.84 8.76 -8.44
CA TRP A 188 -3.91 9.12 -7.51
C TRP A 188 -3.62 8.65 -6.09
N THR A 189 -3.97 9.50 -5.12
CA THR A 189 -3.98 9.15 -3.69
C THR A 189 -5.40 9.01 -3.22
N ILE A 190 -5.73 7.87 -2.62
CA ILE A 190 -7.07 7.57 -2.13
C ILE A 190 -7.00 7.32 -0.63
N LYS A 191 -7.84 8.02 0.11
CA LYS A 191 -8.19 7.64 1.47
C LYS A 191 -9.46 6.81 1.40
N ALA A 192 -9.50 5.65 2.05
CA ALA A 192 -10.72 4.87 2.24
C ALA A 192 -10.80 4.38 3.70
N ASP A 193 -11.92 4.61 4.38
CA ASP A 193 -12.13 4.07 5.73
C ASP A 193 -12.27 2.54 5.69
N PRO A 194 -11.86 1.81 6.75
CA PRO A 194 -11.95 0.35 6.79
C PRO A 194 -13.36 -0.23 6.60
N ASP A 195 -14.42 0.53 6.84
CA ASP A 195 -15.82 0.14 6.65
C ASP A 195 -16.40 0.63 5.30
N THR A 196 -15.57 1.18 4.42
CA THR A 196 -15.95 1.63 3.08
C THR A 196 -16.01 0.46 2.10
N VAL A 197 -17.12 0.34 1.37
CA VAL A 197 -17.17 -0.48 0.15
C VAL A 197 -16.46 0.28 -0.98
N PHE A 198 -15.17 0.02 -1.15
CA PHE A 198 -14.34 0.65 -2.16
C PHE A 198 -13.96 -0.34 -3.27
N MET A 199 -14.14 0.07 -4.53
CA MET A 199 -13.85 -0.72 -5.73
C MET A 199 -12.88 0.05 -6.62
N PRO A 200 -11.55 -0.20 -6.52
CA PRO A 200 -10.54 0.53 -7.30
C PRO A 200 -10.78 0.49 -8.81
N SER A 201 -11.29 -0.63 -9.34
CA SER A 201 -11.65 -0.77 -10.76
C SER A 201 -12.74 0.22 -11.23
N ARG A 202 -13.71 0.55 -10.37
CA ARG A 202 -14.74 1.56 -10.70
C ARG A 202 -14.18 2.97 -10.62
N LEU A 203 -13.30 3.24 -9.66
CA LEU A 203 -12.65 4.55 -9.55
C LEU A 203 -11.79 4.85 -10.78
N ARG A 204 -11.02 3.87 -11.29
CA ARG A 204 -10.21 4.01 -12.52
C ARG A 204 -11.03 4.54 -13.70
N GLN A 205 -12.26 4.08 -13.87
CA GLN A 205 -13.15 4.55 -14.94
C GLN A 205 -13.54 6.03 -14.79
N GLN A 206 -13.60 6.53 -13.56
CA GLN A 206 -13.88 7.95 -13.28
C GLN A 206 -12.62 8.80 -13.45
N VAL A 207 -11.51 8.39 -12.84
CA VAL A 207 -10.27 9.17 -12.86
C VAL A 207 -9.61 9.24 -14.23
N ALA A 208 -9.88 8.27 -15.10
CA ALA A 208 -9.43 8.26 -16.50
C ALA A 208 -9.83 9.51 -17.31
N ALA A 209 -10.87 10.23 -16.87
CA ALA A 209 -11.32 11.46 -17.51
C ALA A 209 -10.52 12.70 -17.11
N PHE A 210 -9.63 12.60 -16.11
CA PHE A 210 -8.90 13.72 -15.54
C PHE A 210 -7.40 13.58 -15.82
N GLY A 211 -6.78 14.69 -16.22
CA GLY A 211 -5.33 14.80 -16.33
C GLY A 211 -4.78 15.68 -15.22
N GLU A 212 -3.53 15.43 -14.82
CA GLU A 212 -2.81 16.23 -13.83
C GLU A 212 -2.73 17.71 -14.27
N THR A 213 -2.86 18.62 -13.30
CA THR A 213 -2.71 20.07 -13.54
C THR A 213 -1.53 20.62 -12.74
N ALA A 214 -1.11 21.85 -13.04
CA ALA A 214 -0.03 22.49 -12.29
C ALA A 214 -0.33 22.67 -10.79
N GLN A 215 -1.59 22.55 -10.36
CA GLN A 215 -2.02 22.73 -8.98
C GLN A 215 -2.49 21.42 -8.31
N GLY A 216 -2.36 20.27 -8.97
CA GLY A 216 -3.01 19.04 -8.53
C GLY A 216 -4.45 18.94 -9.03
N VAL A 217 -5.03 17.75 -8.91
CA VAL A 217 -6.47 17.52 -9.04
C VAL A 217 -7.00 16.92 -7.75
N TYR A 218 -8.07 17.51 -7.21
CA TYR A 218 -8.81 16.96 -6.08
C TYR A 218 -10.26 16.72 -6.48
N LEU A 219 -10.72 15.48 -6.35
CA LEU A 219 -12.10 15.11 -6.68
C LEU A 219 -12.96 15.20 -5.42
N ASN A 220 -13.68 16.31 -5.30
CA ASN A 220 -14.60 16.48 -4.19
C ASN A 220 -15.86 15.61 -4.40
N ASN A 221 -15.99 14.56 -3.59
CA ASN A 221 -17.15 13.67 -3.59
C ASN A 221 -18.27 14.11 -2.63
N CYS A 222 -18.07 15.20 -1.86
CA CYS A 222 -19.05 15.71 -0.91
C CYS A 222 -19.22 17.25 -1.01
N PRO A 223 -20.43 17.76 -1.26
CA PRO A 223 -20.66 19.20 -1.43
C PRO A 223 -20.21 20.08 -0.25
N ARG A 224 -20.02 19.49 0.94
CA ARG A 224 -19.66 20.19 2.18
C ARG A 224 -18.17 20.10 2.54
N GLY A 225 -17.32 19.61 1.63
CA GLY A 225 -15.85 19.55 1.79
C GLY A 225 -15.32 18.12 1.93
N MET A 226 -14.12 17.96 2.51
CA MET A 226 -13.53 16.64 2.80
C MET A 226 -14.31 15.96 3.94
N HIS A 227 -15.41 15.32 3.57
CA HIS A 227 -16.31 14.68 4.51
C HIS A 227 -16.76 13.36 3.93
N GLY A 228 -16.29 12.26 4.51
CA GLY A 228 -16.83 10.95 4.19
C GLY A 228 -15.81 9.83 4.24
N PRO A 229 -16.28 8.62 3.92
CA PRO A 229 -15.47 7.40 3.99
C PRO A 229 -14.38 7.32 2.90
N LEU A 230 -14.54 8.07 1.80
CA LEU A 230 -13.60 8.09 0.67
C LEU A 230 -13.14 9.53 0.43
N GLU A 231 -11.85 9.76 0.18
CA GLU A 231 -11.28 11.04 -0.30
C GLU A 231 -10.28 10.79 -1.43
#